data_AF-A0A9E1ABC2-F1
#
_entry.id   AF-A0A9E1ABC2-F1
#
_cell.length_a   1.000
_cell.length_b   1.000
_cell.length_c   1.000
_cell.angle_alpha   90.00
_cell.angle_beta   90.00
_cell.angle_gamma   90.00
#
_symmetry.space_group_name_H-M   'P 1'
#
loop_
_entity.id
_entity.type
_entity.pdbx_description
1 polymer ?
#
loop_
_entity_poly.entity_id
_entity_poly.type
_entity_poly.pdbx_seq_one_letter_code
_entity_poly.pdbx_strand_id
1 'polypeptide(L)'
;MQAALAKPFAPEDLEWRLQNTNEEKMRGMAVPYVTNRAIQNRLDEVCGPENWYNEFKPWHSNGKKDSQLCGIAIHFEGKGFITKWDGAEDSDIEPIKGGLSDSMKRAAYQWGIGRVLYSLDTVWVDIERRGKSYVIKDSERRKLDNAYLSTLESLGLEPAKACGIQSLLTPKTASEQNTATDKVPPITHGQEPQQAKSGSAQPEPRAQEHPAQSPAAPAQTQRTQPPAQDRSDGQGGKTVSFGGATQIAPAIELYTVLGAKVQGGMSGSNTLVNLETPEKKQLYAYVRGARPELVSGVQLSHVKLTTRKQDTVIFYVLETYEVFRSGQQAA
;
A
#
# COMPACT_ATOMS: atom_id res chain seq x y z
N MET A 1 17.94 -22.17 -12.79
CA MET A 1 17.15 -20.94 -12.51
C MET A 1 16.17 -20.59 -13.64
N GLN A 2 16.51 -19.81 -14.67
CA GLN A 2 15.52 -19.19 -15.60
C GLN A 2 14.47 -20.15 -16.22
N ALA A 3 14.86 -21.34 -16.68
CA ALA A 3 13.90 -22.32 -17.21
C ALA A 3 12.96 -22.91 -16.15
N ALA A 4 13.41 -23.01 -14.89
CA ALA A 4 12.59 -23.47 -13.77
C ALA A 4 11.62 -22.39 -13.29
N LEU A 5 12.04 -21.12 -13.25
CA LEU A 5 11.13 -19.99 -13.03
C LEU A 5 9.99 -20.01 -14.06
N ALA A 6 10.34 -20.18 -15.34
CA ALA A 6 9.40 -20.20 -16.45
C ALA A 6 8.61 -21.52 -16.64
N LYS A 7 8.86 -22.57 -15.82
CA LYS A 7 8.17 -23.85 -15.97
C LYS A 7 6.64 -23.66 -15.80
N PRO A 8 5.78 -24.26 -16.65
CA PRO A 8 4.33 -24.16 -16.47
C PRO A 8 3.88 -24.66 -15.09
N PHE A 9 2.72 -24.21 -14.62
CA PHE A 9 2.12 -24.69 -13.37
C PHE A 9 1.28 -25.93 -13.63
N ALA A 10 0.91 -26.66 -12.58
CA ALA A 10 -0.10 -27.70 -12.70
C ALA A 10 -1.49 -27.05 -12.96
N PRO A 11 -2.38 -27.61 -13.80
CA PRO A 11 -3.72 -27.04 -14.03
C PRO A 11 -4.53 -26.86 -12.75
N GLU A 12 -4.36 -27.74 -11.75
CA GLU A 12 -4.99 -27.64 -10.43
C GLU A 12 -4.53 -26.42 -9.59
N ASP A 13 -3.30 -25.95 -9.80
CA ASP A 13 -2.71 -24.78 -9.13
C ASP A 13 -3.05 -23.44 -9.82
N LEU A 14 -3.70 -23.47 -11.00
CA LEU A 14 -4.13 -22.27 -11.72
C LEU A 14 -5.53 -21.79 -11.28
N GLU A 15 -5.65 -20.47 -11.15
CA GLU A 15 -6.93 -19.79 -10.96
C GLU A 15 -7.47 -19.29 -12.31
N TRP A 16 -8.78 -19.06 -12.40
CA TRP A 16 -9.41 -18.52 -13.61
C TRP A 16 -10.36 -17.37 -13.25
N ARG A 17 -10.29 -16.26 -14.00
CA ARG A 17 -11.19 -15.11 -13.87
C ARG A 17 -11.97 -14.85 -15.14
N LEU A 18 -13.16 -14.30 -14.99
CA LEU A 18 -13.92 -13.73 -16.10
C LEU A 18 -13.30 -12.38 -16.49
N GLN A 19 -12.97 -12.22 -17.77
CA GLN A 19 -12.53 -10.95 -18.35
C GLN A 19 -13.69 -10.21 -19.04
N ASN A 20 -14.61 -10.95 -19.67
CA ASN A 20 -15.83 -10.44 -20.28
C ASN A 20 -17.01 -11.39 -19.97
N THR A 21 -18.23 -10.86 -19.94
CA THR A 21 -19.46 -11.64 -19.74
C THR A 21 -20.50 -11.30 -20.79
N ASN A 22 -21.30 -12.29 -21.18
CA ASN A 22 -22.49 -12.14 -22.00
C ASN A 22 -23.67 -12.68 -21.18
N GLU A 23 -24.49 -11.76 -20.68
CA GLU A 23 -25.58 -12.08 -19.75
C GLU A 23 -26.75 -12.78 -20.47
N GLU A 24 -27.08 -12.35 -21.69
CA GLU A 24 -28.15 -12.94 -22.52
C GLU A 24 -27.97 -14.45 -22.74
N LYS A 25 -26.72 -14.89 -22.93
CA LYS A 25 -26.36 -16.28 -23.23
C LYS A 25 -25.83 -17.03 -22.01
N MET A 26 -25.73 -16.37 -20.85
CA MET A 26 -25.11 -16.90 -19.62
C MET A 26 -23.74 -17.54 -19.87
N ARG A 27 -22.89 -16.86 -20.67
CA ARG A 27 -21.51 -17.29 -20.96
C ARG A 27 -20.49 -16.21 -20.67
N GLY A 28 -19.29 -16.62 -20.29
CA GLY A 28 -18.19 -15.75 -19.91
C GLY A 28 -16.89 -16.12 -20.62
N MET A 29 -16.03 -15.12 -20.80
CA MET A 29 -14.70 -15.25 -21.36
C MET A 29 -13.72 -15.44 -20.20
N ALA A 30 -13.21 -16.66 -20.02
CA ALA A 30 -12.33 -17.02 -18.91
C ALA A 30 -10.86 -16.92 -19.33
N VAL A 31 -10.03 -16.35 -18.44
CA VAL A 31 -8.58 -16.30 -18.58
C VAL A 31 -7.88 -16.80 -17.30
N PRO A 32 -6.79 -17.56 -17.42
CA PRO A 32 -6.07 -18.10 -16.27
C PRO A 32 -5.18 -17.03 -15.64
N TYR A 33 -4.84 -17.20 -14.37
CA TYR A 33 -3.79 -16.44 -13.71
C TYR A 33 -3.14 -17.25 -12.56
N VAL A 34 -1.91 -16.87 -12.21
CA VAL A 34 -1.20 -17.39 -11.03
C VAL A 34 -1.52 -16.54 -9.80
N THR A 35 -1.66 -17.18 -8.64
CA THR A 35 -1.72 -16.46 -7.36
C THR A 35 -0.36 -15.89 -6.97
N ASN A 36 -0.36 -14.84 -6.15
CA ASN A 36 0.87 -14.32 -5.55
C ASN A 36 1.57 -15.38 -4.68
N ARG A 37 0.81 -16.31 -4.07
CA ARG A 37 1.36 -17.47 -3.35
C ARG A 37 2.04 -18.46 -4.29
N ALA A 38 1.46 -18.77 -5.45
CA ALA A 38 2.10 -19.63 -6.45
C ALA A 38 3.40 -19.02 -7.00
N ILE A 39 3.45 -17.69 -7.14
CA ILE A 39 4.67 -16.94 -7.48
C ILE A 39 5.71 -17.03 -6.36
N GLN A 40 5.32 -16.78 -5.11
CA GLN A 40 6.20 -16.88 -3.93
C GLN A 40 6.79 -18.29 -3.81
N ASN A 41 5.94 -19.33 -3.78
CA ASN A 41 6.36 -20.72 -3.73
C ASN A 41 7.35 -21.08 -4.86
N ARG A 42 7.15 -20.57 -6.09
CA ARG A 42 8.06 -20.82 -7.22
C ARG A 42 9.39 -20.07 -7.09
N LEU A 43 9.41 -18.89 -6.48
CA LEU A 43 10.65 -18.16 -6.19
C LEU A 43 11.42 -18.86 -5.06
N ASP A 44 10.74 -19.31 -4.01
CA ASP A 44 11.33 -20.11 -2.93
C ASP A 44 11.90 -21.44 -3.46
N GLU A 45 11.15 -22.17 -4.30
CA GLU A 45 11.56 -23.45 -4.93
C GLU A 45 12.82 -23.30 -5.80
N VAL A 46 12.96 -22.19 -6.54
CA VAL A 46 13.98 -22.05 -7.61
C VAL A 46 15.16 -21.18 -7.22
N CYS A 47 15.00 -20.31 -6.22
CA CYS A 47 16.05 -19.42 -5.73
C CYS A 47 16.46 -19.73 -4.29
N GLY A 48 15.56 -20.24 -3.45
CA GLY A 48 15.67 -20.18 -1.99
C GLY A 48 15.10 -18.86 -1.44
N PRO A 49 14.35 -18.88 -0.33
CA PRO A 49 13.64 -17.70 0.20
C PRO A 49 14.56 -16.55 0.63
N GLU A 50 15.86 -16.82 0.86
CA GLU A 50 16.88 -15.83 1.18
C GLU A 50 17.51 -15.14 -0.04
N ASN A 51 17.31 -15.70 -1.25
CA ASN A 51 17.95 -15.25 -2.50
C ASN A 51 17.01 -14.44 -3.40
N TRP A 52 15.81 -14.10 -2.94
CA TRP A 52 14.89 -13.22 -3.66
C TRP A 52 14.14 -12.29 -2.69
N TYR A 53 13.64 -11.17 -3.19
CA TYR A 53 12.68 -10.33 -2.45
C TYR A 53 11.78 -9.55 -3.41
N ASN A 54 10.66 -9.02 -2.91
CA ASN A 54 9.86 -8.03 -3.62
C ASN A 54 9.80 -6.70 -2.88
N GLU A 55 9.90 -5.60 -3.61
CA GLU A 55 9.69 -4.23 -3.12
C GLU A 55 8.44 -3.64 -3.78
N PHE A 56 7.61 -2.92 -3.01
CA PHE A 56 6.45 -2.21 -3.52
C PHE A 56 6.64 -0.71 -3.38
N LYS A 57 6.23 0.05 -4.41
CA LYS A 57 6.30 1.51 -4.42
C LYS A 57 5.00 2.10 -4.99
N PRO A 58 4.36 3.07 -4.32
CA PRO A 58 3.38 3.93 -4.97
C PRO A 58 4.03 4.61 -6.17
N TRP A 59 3.32 4.66 -7.30
CA TRP A 59 3.85 5.19 -8.56
C TRP A 59 3.33 6.61 -8.81
N HIS A 60 2.45 6.80 -9.79
CA HIS A 60 1.81 8.08 -10.04
C HIS A 60 0.34 7.89 -10.47
N SER A 61 -0.53 8.72 -9.90
CA SER A 61 -1.97 8.75 -10.20
C SER A 61 -2.24 9.41 -11.55
N ASN A 62 -3.08 8.82 -12.39
CA ASN A 62 -3.48 9.41 -13.68
C ASN A 62 -4.71 10.34 -13.57
N GLY A 63 -5.07 10.74 -12.35
CA GLY A 63 -6.26 11.54 -12.05
C GLY A 63 -7.57 10.75 -12.03
N LYS A 64 -7.54 9.43 -12.32
CA LYS A 64 -8.67 8.51 -12.17
C LYS A 64 -8.39 7.42 -11.14
N LYS A 65 -7.18 6.85 -11.19
CA LYS A 65 -6.71 5.80 -10.29
C LYS A 65 -5.25 6.00 -9.91
N ASP A 66 -4.93 5.63 -8.67
CA ASP A 66 -3.56 5.44 -8.22
C ASP A 66 -2.97 4.15 -8.83
N SER A 67 -1.67 3.97 -8.71
CA SER A 67 -0.96 2.81 -9.28
C SER A 67 0.19 2.36 -8.39
N GLN A 68 0.41 1.05 -8.35
CA GLN A 68 1.48 0.41 -7.59
C GLN A 68 2.53 -0.15 -8.56
N LEU A 69 3.80 0.09 -8.27
CA LEU A 69 4.92 -0.67 -8.83
C LEU A 69 5.28 -1.83 -7.89
N CYS A 70 5.63 -2.97 -8.48
CA CYS A 70 6.32 -4.07 -7.81
C CYS A 70 7.66 -4.34 -8.50
N GLY A 71 8.73 -4.44 -7.71
CA GLY A 71 10.05 -4.85 -8.15
C GLY A 71 10.38 -6.19 -7.54
N ILE A 72 10.54 -7.24 -8.36
CA ILE A 72 11.01 -8.55 -7.90
C ILE A 72 12.51 -8.63 -8.19
N ALA A 73 13.28 -8.80 -7.12
CA ALA A 73 14.74 -8.96 -7.13
C ALA A 73 15.12 -10.43 -6.94
N ILE A 74 16.06 -10.92 -7.74
CA ILE A 74 16.62 -12.28 -7.62
C ILE A 74 18.15 -12.16 -7.59
N HIS A 75 18.77 -12.88 -6.66
CA HIS A 75 20.23 -12.96 -6.52
C HIS A 75 20.82 -13.90 -7.59
N PHE A 76 21.90 -13.44 -8.23
CA PHE A 76 22.69 -14.23 -9.18
C PHE A 76 24.15 -14.25 -8.72
N GLU A 77 24.70 -15.46 -8.58
CA GLU A 77 26.11 -15.65 -8.23
C GLU A 77 27.04 -14.88 -9.19
N GLY A 78 28.03 -14.18 -8.62
CA GLY A 78 28.95 -13.30 -9.37
C GLY A 78 28.32 -12.03 -9.95
N LYS A 79 27.03 -11.76 -9.76
CA LYS A 79 26.31 -10.57 -10.29
C LYS A 79 25.52 -9.79 -9.25
N GLY A 80 25.22 -10.38 -8.10
CA GLY A 80 24.38 -9.76 -7.08
C GLY A 80 22.89 -9.81 -7.43
N PHE A 81 22.09 -8.94 -6.81
CA PHE A 81 20.66 -8.84 -7.09
C PHE A 81 20.38 -8.12 -8.40
N ILE A 82 19.55 -8.74 -9.25
CA ILE A 82 18.95 -8.10 -10.42
C ILE A 82 17.47 -7.94 -10.14
N THR A 83 16.95 -6.72 -10.30
CA THR A 83 15.53 -6.39 -10.04
C THR A 83 14.80 -6.07 -11.34
N LYS A 84 13.62 -6.66 -11.54
CA LYS A 84 12.70 -6.32 -12.63
C LYS A 84 11.42 -5.74 -12.06
N TRP A 85 10.97 -4.66 -12.70
CA TRP A 85 9.83 -3.85 -12.26
C TRP A 85 8.67 -3.96 -13.26
N ASP A 86 7.45 -3.97 -12.74
CA ASP A 86 6.21 -3.74 -13.48
C ASP A 86 5.16 -3.09 -12.55
N GLY A 87 4.03 -2.64 -13.06
CA GLY A 87 3.02 -1.93 -12.28
C GLY A 87 1.59 -2.16 -12.74
N ALA A 88 0.64 -1.88 -11.85
CA ALA A 88 -0.80 -1.98 -12.10
C ALA A 88 -1.55 -0.80 -11.47
N GLU A 89 -2.68 -0.42 -12.07
CA GLU A 89 -3.63 0.50 -11.43
C GLU A 89 -4.32 -0.18 -10.24
N ASP A 90 -4.75 0.62 -9.27
CA ASP A 90 -5.59 0.18 -8.16
C ASP A 90 -6.95 -0.35 -8.67
N SER A 91 -7.41 -1.47 -8.11
CA SER A 91 -8.66 -2.13 -8.53
C SER A 91 -9.92 -1.42 -8.04
N ASP A 92 -11.07 -1.71 -8.63
CA ASP A 92 -12.36 -1.13 -8.19
C ASP A 92 -12.91 -1.78 -6.91
N ILE A 93 -12.33 -2.93 -6.51
CA ILE A 93 -12.66 -3.68 -5.29
C ILE A 93 -11.33 -3.97 -4.56
N GLU A 94 -11.25 -3.63 -3.27
CA GLU A 94 -10.01 -3.64 -2.46
C GLU A 94 -8.81 -2.93 -3.15
N PRO A 95 -8.91 -1.63 -3.49
CA PRO A 95 -8.11 -1.00 -4.54
C PRO A 95 -6.59 -1.24 -4.47
N ILE A 96 -6.00 -0.88 -3.31
CA ILE A 96 -4.56 -1.00 -3.05
C ILE A 96 -4.10 -2.46 -3.09
N LYS A 97 -4.90 -3.36 -2.52
CA LYS A 97 -4.59 -4.80 -2.45
C LYS A 97 -4.61 -5.43 -3.84
N GLY A 98 -5.53 -5.02 -4.72
CA GLY A 98 -5.54 -5.45 -6.12
C GLY A 98 -4.35 -4.89 -6.89
N GLY A 99 -4.04 -3.59 -6.76
CA GLY A 99 -2.89 -2.96 -7.40
C GLY A 99 -1.55 -3.60 -6.99
N LEU A 100 -1.33 -3.85 -5.70
CA LEU A 100 -0.18 -4.59 -5.18
C LEU A 100 -0.15 -6.04 -5.69
N SER A 101 -1.31 -6.71 -5.75
CA SER A 101 -1.37 -8.11 -6.19
C SER A 101 -1.06 -8.27 -7.68
N ASP A 102 -1.66 -7.45 -8.55
CA ASP A 102 -1.51 -7.56 -10.00
C ASP A 102 -0.15 -7.02 -10.47
N SER A 103 0.37 -5.93 -9.87
CA SER A 103 1.74 -5.46 -10.15
C SER A 103 2.80 -6.52 -9.85
N MET A 104 2.67 -7.28 -8.75
CA MET A 104 3.57 -8.40 -8.46
C MET A 104 3.44 -9.56 -9.46
N LYS A 105 2.23 -9.90 -9.92
CA LYS A 105 2.03 -10.90 -10.99
C LYS A 105 2.74 -10.46 -12.28
N ARG A 106 2.59 -9.19 -12.65
CA ARG A 106 3.22 -8.61 -13.83
C ARG A 106 4.75 -8.58 -13.72
N ALA A 107 5.30 -8.21 -12.57
CA ALA A 107 6.74 -8.29 -12.30
C ALA A 107 7.27 -9.74 -12.37
N ALA A 108 6.48 -10.73 -11.92
CA ALA A 108 6.82 -12.15 -12.05
C ALA A 108 6.83 -12.63 -13.51
N TYR A 109 5.94 -12.10 -14.36
CA TYR A 109 5.96 -12.37 -15.81
C TYR A 109 7.27 -11.91 -16.46
N GLN A 110 7.93 -10.86 -15.94
CA GLN A 110 9.25 -10.40 -16.40
C GLN A 110 10.40 -11.37 -16.02
N TRP A 111 10.16 -12.26 -15.05
CA TRP A 111 11.00 -13.41 -14.71
C TRP A 111 10.57 -14.71 -15.40
N GLY A 112 9.53 -14.68 -16.23
CA GLY A 112 9.02 -15.82 -17.01
C GLY A 112 8.01 -16.69 -16.26
N ILE A 113 7.88 -16.53 -14.93
CA ILE A 113 6.89 -17.24 -14.11
C ILE A 113 5.50 -16.99 -14.70
N GLY A 114 4.76 -18.04 -15.04
CA GLY A 114 3.41 -17.91 -15.61
C GLY A 114 3.31 -17.25 -16.99
N ARG A 115 4.42 -16.88 -17.66
CA ARG A 115 4.41 -16.19 -18.96
C ARG A 115 3.69 -17.00 -20.06
N VAL A 116 3.72 -18.33 -19.99
CA VAL A 116 3.00 -19.25 -20.88
C VAL A 116 1.47 -19.05 -20.89
N LEU A 117 0.89 -18.46 -19.84
CA LEU A 117 -0.55 -18.18 -19.78
C LEU A 117 -1.02 -17.15 -20.81
N TYR A 118 -0.10 -16.34 -21.37
CA TYR A 118 -0.38 -15.43 -22.48
C TYR A 118 -0.39 -16.11 -23.86
N SER A 119 -0.04 -17.40 -23.93
CA SER A 119 -0.11 -18.22 -25.14
C SER A 119 -1.39 -19.06 -25.23
N LEU A 120 -2.29 -18.93 -24.25
CA LEU A 120 -3.57 -19.64 -24.22
C LEU A 120 -4.65 -18.89 -25.02
N ASP A 121 -5.38 -19.64 -25.86
CA ASP A 121 -6.55 -19.13 -26.58
C ASP A 121 -7.75 -18.82 -25.68
N THR A 122 -8.64 -17.96 -26.18
CA THR A 122 -9.82 -17.46 -25.45
C THR A 122 -10.82 -18.57 -25.12
N VAL A 123 -10.91 -19.00 -23.85
CA VAL A 123 -11.86 -20.06 -23.43
C VAL A 123 -13.22 -19.46 -23.03
N TRP A 124 -14.27 -19.79 -23.79
CA TRP A 124 -15.65 -19.39 -23.49
C TRP A 124 -16.38 -20.43 -22.64
N VAL A 125 -16.60 -20.08 -21.37
CA VAL A 125 -17.25 -20.93 -20.36
C VAL A 125 -18.70 -20.55 -20.10
N ASP A 126 -19.44 -21.49 -19.53
CA ASP A 126 -20.72 -21.24 -18.89
C ASP A 126 -20.53 -20.52 -17.55
N ILE A 127 -21.40 -19.55 -17.26
CA ILE A 127 -21.39 -18.78 -16.01
C ILE A 127 -22.73 -18.88 -15.27
N GLU A 128 -22.70 -18.57 -13.98
CA GLU A 128 -23.88 -18.42 -13.15
C GLU A 128 -23.83 -17.13 -12.33
N ARG A 129 -24.99 -16.65 -11.88
CA ARG A 129 -25.13 -15.34 -11.22
C ARG A 129 -24.99 -15.48 -9.70
N ARG A 130 -23.95 -14.87 -9.13
CA ARG A 130 -23.69 -14.81 -7.69
C ARG A 130 -23.99 -13.40 -7.16
N GLY A 131 -25.26 -13.13 -6.92
CA GLY A 131 -25.75 -11.83 -6.45
C GLY A 131 -25.69 -10.73 -7.52
N LYS A 132 -24.75 -9.80 -7.39
CA LYS A 132 -24.53 -8.68 -8.34
C LYS A 132 -23.46 -8.96 -9.40
N SER A 133 -22.77 -10.10 -9.33
CA SER A 133 -21.74 -10.50 -10.29
C SER A 133 -22.00 -11.90 -10.83
N TYR A 134 -21.12 -12.35 -11.73
CA TYR A 134 -21.12 -13.69 -12.31
C TYR A 134 -19.87 -14.45 -11.88
N VAL A 135 -19.99 -15.78 -11.80
CA VAL A 135 -18.88 -16.71 -11.55
C VAL A 135 -18.87 -17.82 -12.61
N ILE A 136 -17.71 -18.44 -12.82
CA ILE A 136 -17.57 -19.63 -13.66
C ILE A 136 -18.24 -20.81 -12.94
N LYS A 137 -19.04 -21.62 -13.63
CA LYS A 137 -19.61 -22.85 -13.03
C LYS A 137 -18.50 -23.87 -12.76
N ASP A 138 -18.52 -24.54 -11.61
CA ASP A 138 -17.52 -25.56 -11.26
C ASP A 138 -17.43 -26.72 -12.28
N SER A 139 -18.53 -27.00 -13.00
CA SER A 139 -18.56 -27.98 -14.11
C SER A 139 -17.57 -27.68 -15.24
N GLU A 140 -17.23 -26.42 -15.45
CA GLU A 140 -16.35 -25.97 -16.53
C GLU A 140 -14.85 -26.20 -16.22
N ARG A 141 -14.50 -26.63 -15.00
CA ARG A 141 -13.09 -26.81 -14.60
C ARG A 141 -12.31 -27.72 -15.55
N ARG A 142 -12.85 -28.91 -15.85
CA ARG A 142 -12.21 -29.88 -16.77
C ARG A 142 -11.96 -29.30 -18.17
N LYS A 143 -12.84 -28.42 -18.65
CA LYS A 143 -12.75 -27.78 -19.96
C LYS A 143 -11.66 -26.70 -19.98
N LEU A 144 -11.51 -25.95 -18.88
CA LEU A 144 -10.44 -24.98 -18.67
C LEU A 144 -9.07 -25.67 -18.54
N ASP A 145 -8.98 -26.72 -17.72
CA ASP A 145 -7.77 -27.51 -17.53
C ASP A 145 -7.33 -28.17 -18.85
N ASN A 146 -8.26 -28.79 -19.60
CA ASN A 146 -7.96 -29.38 -20.91
C ASN A 146 -7.50 -28.35 -21.94
N ALA A 147 -8.08 -27.15 -21.96
CA ALA A 147 -7.64 -26.08 -22.85
C ALA A 147 -6.18 -25.67 -22.54
N TYR A 148 -5.86 -25.49 -21.26
CA TYR A 148 -4.50 -25.21 -20.82
C TYR A 148 -3.50 -26.31 -21.20
N LEU A 149 -3.85 -27.58 -20.92
CA LEU A 149 -3.00 -28.72 -21.25
C LEU A 149 -2.77 -28.87 -22.76
N SER A 150 -3.77 -28.62 -23.61
CA SER A 150 -3.62 -28.66 -25.07
C SER A 150 -2.71 -27.54 -25.60
N THR A 151 -2.73 -26.35 -24.99
CA THR A 151 -1.74 -25.30 -25.26
C THR A 151 -0.34 -25.68 -24.78
N LEU A 152 -0.19 -26.40 -23.66
CA LEU A 152 1.13 -26.90 -23.25
C LEU A 152 1.66 -27.97 -24.22
N GLU A 153 0.82 -28.92 -24.64
CA GLU A 153 1.14 -29.98 -25.62
C GLU A 153 1.61 -29.40 -26.96
N SER A 154 0.85 -28.45 -27.53
CA SER A 154 1.19 -27.78 -28.79
C SER A 154 2.44 -26.88 -28.73
N LEU A 155 2.86 -26.47 -27.51
CA LEU A 155 4.13 -25.78 -27.27
C LEU A 155 5.28 -26.74 -26.90
N GLY A 156 5.03 -28.04 -26.74
CA GLY A 156 6.01 -29.02 -26.30
C GLY A 156 6.48 -28.82 -24.85
N LEU A 157 5.59 -28.38 -23.95
CA LEU A 157 5.90 -28.01 -22.58
C LEU A 157 5.23 -28.96 -21.56
N GLU A 158 5.99 -29.35 -20.54
CA GLU A 158 5.51 -30.20 -19.45
C GLU A 158 5.23 -29.38 -18.17
N PRO A 159 4.06 -29.53 -17.52
CA PRO A 159 3.72 -28.80 -16.30
C PRO A 159 4.58 -29.19 -15.08
N ALA A 160 4.56 -28.33 -14.06
CA ALA A 160 5.02 -28.68 -12.73
C ALA A 160 4.10 -29.74 -12.09
N LYS A 161 4.59 -30.41 -11.05
CA LYS A 161 3.73 -31.21 -10.17
C LYS A 161 2.86 -30.25 -9.34
N ALA A 162 1.65 -30.66 -9.01
CA ALA A 162 0.75 -29.91 -8.14
C ALA A 162 1.41 -29.56 -6.80
N CYS A 163 1.30 -28.31 -6.35
CA CYS A 163 1.83 -27.88 -5.05
C CYS A 163 0.87 -28.17 -3.86
N GLY A 164 -0.26 -28.84 -4.13
CA GLY A 164 -1.24 -29.26 -3.11
C GLY A 164 -2.24 -28.17 -2.71
N ILE A 165 -2.17 -26.98 -3.31
CA ILE A 165 -3.11 -25.87 -3.07
C ILE A 165 -4.05 -25.76 -4.26
N GLN A 166 -5.00 -26.69 -4.36
CA GLN A 166 -6.00 -26.68 -5.42
C GLN A 166 -6.77 -25.34 -5.44
N SER A 167 -6.65 -24.58 -6.53
CA SER A 167 -7.43 -23.35 -6.70
C SER A 167 -8.90 -23.69 -6.98
N LEU A 168 -9.81 -22.86 -6.45
CA LEU A 168 -11.25 -22.97 -6.64
C LEU A 168 -11.71 -21.95 -7.69
N LEU A 169 -12.53 -22.38 -8.66
CA LEU A 169 -13.11 -21.46 -9.65
C LEU A 169 -14.03 -20.41 -9.03
N THR A 170 -14.65 -20.77 -7.91
CA THR A 170 -15.43 -19.87 -7.06
C THR A 170 -14.62 -19.49 -5.81
N PRO A 171 -14.33 -18.19 -5.58
CA PRO A 171 -13.78 -17.75 -4.31
C PRO A 171 -14.74 -18.11 -3.16
N LYS A 172 -14.23 -18.73 -2.10
CA LYS A 172 -15.00 -18.90 -0.86
C LYS A 172 -15.32 -17.54 -0.26
N THR A 173 -16.55 -17.37 0.19
CA THR A 173 -17.01 -16.18 0.89
C THR A 173 -16.35 -16.13 2.28
N ALA A 174 -16.04 -14.94 2.80
CA ALA A 174 -15.26 -14.81 4.05
C ALA A 174 -15.89 -15.54 5.27
N SER A 175 -17.22 -15.70 5.27
CA SER A 175 -17.98 -16.50 6.26
C SER A 175 -17.64 -17.99 6.26
N GLU A 176 -17.13 -18.53 5.15
CA GLU A 176 -16.84 -19.97 4.95
C GLU A 176 -15.39 -20.35 5.29
N GLN A 177 -14.53 -19.37 5.58
CA GLN A 177 -13.16 -19.62 6.03
C GLN A 177 -13.08 -19.87 7.55
N ASN A 178 -14.02 -19.34 8.33
CA ASN A 178 -14.05 -19.46 9.80
C ASN A 178 -14.63 -20.80 10.32
N THR A 179 -15.01 -21.74 9.46
CA THR A 179 -15.66 -23.01 9.84
C THR A 179 -14.81 -24.25 9.53
N ALA A 180 -13.58 -24.08 9.05
CA ALA A 180 -12.72 -25.15 8.54
C ALA A 180 -11.56 -25.57 9.46
N THR A 181 -11.39 -24.95 10.64
CA THR A 181 -10.26 -25.21 11.55
C THR A 181 -10.55 -26.22 12.67
N ASP A 182 -11.81 -26.39 13.09
CA ASP A 182 -12.17 -27.15 14.30
C ASP A 182 -12.32 -28.67 14.07
N LYS A 183 -11.30 -29.33 13.50
CA LYS A 183 -11.10 -30.79 13.59
C LYS A 183 -9.63 -31.19 13.68
N VAL A 184 -9.08 -31.12 14.90
CA VAL A 184 -7.86 -31.84 15.30
C VAL A 184 -8.25 -32.89 16.36
N PRO A 185 -7.89 -34.18 16.21
CA PRO A 185 -8.18 -35.20 17.22
C PRO A 185 -7.28 -35.03 18.45
N PRO A 186 -7.76 -35.37 19.67
CA PRO A 186 -7.01 -35.13 20.91
C PRO A 186 -5.85 -36.12 21.07
N ILE A 187 -4.66 -35.59 21.39
CA ILE A 187 -3.51 -36.37 21.86
C ILE A 187 -3.53 -36.36 23.39
N THR A 188 -3.57 -37.54 24.01
CA THR A 188 -3.48 -37.70 25.47
C THR A 188 -2.03 -37.61 25.94
N HIS A 189 -1.74 -36.66 26.83
CA HIS A 189 -0.55 -36.70 27.68
C HIS A 189 -0.95 -36.60 29.16
N GLY A 190 -0.31 -37.40 29.99
CA GLY A 190 -0.50 -37.40 31.44
C GLY A 190 0.83 -37.30 32.18
N GLN A 191 0.75 -36.77 33.41
CA GLN A 191 1.73 -36.83 34.49
C GLN A 191 3.08 -36.12 34.28
N GLU A 192 3.23 -34.98 34.98
CA GLU A 192 4.52 -34.54 35.54
C GLU A 192 5.04 -35.55 36.59
N PRO A 193 6.33 -35.46 36.99
CA PRO A 193 6.55 -34.83 38.31
C PRO A 193 7.84 -33.98 38.49
N GLN A 194 7.65 -32.76 39.04
CA GLN A 194 8.38 -32.18 40.18
C GLN A 194 9.92 -31.96 40.18
N GLN A 195 10.29 -30.67 40.06
CA GLN A 195 10.89 -29.82 41.12
C GLN A 195 12.29 -30.11 41.73
N ALA A 196 13.19 -29.11 41.64
CA ALA A 196 14.35 -28.88 42.53
C ALA A 196 14.66 -27.35 42.67
N LYS A 197 15.57 -26.94 43.57
CA LYS A 197 15.79 -25.53 44.01
C LYS A 197 17.25 -25.03 43.98
N SER A 198 17.40 -23.72 44.20
CA SER A 198 18.60 -22.93 44.57
C SER A 198 19.43 -22.34 43.40
N GLY A 199 20.09 -21.18 43.54
CA GLY A 199 20.21 -20.29 44.72
C GLY A 199 20.47 -18.82 44.34
N SER A 200 20.44 -17.90 45.32
CA SER A 200 20.41 -16.44 45.14
C SER A 200 21.70 -15.71 45.55
N ALA A 201 22.08 -14.66 44.82
CA ALA A 201 23.07 -13.66 45.26
C ALA A 201 22.75 -12.25 44.72
N GLN A 202 23.12 -11.22 45.49
CA GLN A 202 22.96 -9.77 45.32
C GLN A 202 24.13 -9.11 46.13
N PRO A 203 24.41 -7.78 46.10
CA PRO A 203 23.82 -6.68 45.31
C PRO A 203 24.82 -5.60 44.75
N GLU A 204 24.27 -4.63 44.00
CA GLU A 204 24.66 -3.19 43.99
C GLU A 204 26.07 -2.76 43.42
N PRO A 205 26.40 -1.44 43.25
CA PRO A 205 26.09 -0.74 41.99
C PRO A 205 27.20 0.23 41.46
N ARG A 206 26.82 1.12 40.52
CA ARG A 206 27.45 2.43 40.15
C ARG A 206 28.57 2.47 39.10
N ALA A 207 28.25 3.00 37.92
CA ALA A 207 28.96 4.12 37.25
C ALA A 207 28.12 4.67 36.07
N GLN A 208 28.35 5.92 35.66
CA GLN A 208 27.82 6.53 34.43
C GLN A 208 29.00 6.95 33.55
N GLU A 209 28.98 6.61 32.26
CA GLU A 209 29.80 7.29 31.23
C GLU A 209 29.00 7.45 29.93
N HIS A 210 29.32 8.48 29.15
CA HIS A 210 28.64 8.82 27.89
C HIS A 210 29.39 8.27 26.66
N PRO A 211 28.69 7.88 25.58
CA PRO A 211 29.33 7.60 24.29
C PRO A 211 29.98 8.86 23.68
N ALA A 212 31.16 8.68 23.07
CA ALA A 212 31.92 9.77 22.45
C ALA A 212 31.35 10.21 21.08
N GLN A 213 31.80 11.39 20.61
CA GLN A 213 31.29 12.09 19.45
C GLN A 213 31.87 11.58 18.11
N SER A 214 31.10 11.72 17.03
CA SER A 214 31.61 11.65 15.65
C SER A 214 32.18 13.03 15.21
N PRO A 215 33.22 13.08 14.36
CA PRO A 215 33.89 14.33 13.97
C PRO A 215 33.08 15.20 13.01
N ALA A 216 33.45 16.49 12.94
CA ALA A 216 32.65 17.55 12.32
C ALA A 216 32.89 17.77 10.81
N ALA A 217 31.93 18.44 10.18
CA ALA A 217 32.10 19.12 8.89
C ALA A 217 32.23 20.66 9.09
N PRO A 218 33.10 21.38 8.36
CA PRO A 218 33.26 22.83 8.50
C PRO A 218 32.11 23.66 7.94
N ALA A 219 32.04 24.94 8.31
CA ALA A 219 30.95 25.84 7.98
C ALA A 219 31.28 26.95 6.96
N GLN A 220 30.24 27.38 6.24
CA GLN A 220 29.94 28.73 5.72
C GLN A 220 31.07 29.68 5.25
N THR A 221 30.85 30.26 4.07
CA THR A 221 31.25 31.65 3.77
C THR A 221 30.16 32.35 2.95
N GLN A 222 30.09 33.69 2.99
CA GLN A 222 28.96 34.47 2.45
C GLN A 222 29.30 35.29 1.19
N ARG A 223 28.25 35.75 0.50
CA ARG A 223 28.16 36.94 -0.39
C ARG A 223 29.01 36.96 -1.67
N THR A 224 28.33 37.15 -2.82
CA THR A 224 28.31 38.46 -3.51
C THR A 224 27.25 38.55 -4.63
N GLN A 225 26.62 39.72 -4.74
CA GLN A 225 26.12 40.35 -5.98
C GLN A 225 27.24 41.32 -6.45
N PRO A 226 27.29 41.90 -7.68
CA PRO A 226 26.18 42.48 -8.48
C PRO A 226 26.44 42.40 -10.02
N PRO A 227 26.10 43.40 -10.91
CA PRO A 227 24.98 44.36 -11.00
C PRO A 227 24.16 44.19 -12.31
N ALA A 228 23.32 45.17 -12.68
CA ALA A 228 22.55 45.20 -13.94
C ALA A 228 22.86 46.45 -14.80
N GLN A 229 22.65 46.35 -16.13
CA GLN A 229 22.63 47.41 -17.15
C GLN A 229 21.78 46.94 -18.36
N ASP A 230 21.45 47.77 -19.37
CA ASP A 230 20.51 48.91 -19.39
C ASP A 230 20.09 49.18 -20.87
N ARG A 231 18.77 49.30 -21.15
CA ARG A 231 18.12 49.73 -22.44
C ARG A 231 18.44 48.91 -23.72
N SER A 232 17.62 48.89 -24.77
CA SER A 232 16.15 49.04 -24.95
C SER A 232 15.79 48.22 -26.24
N ASP A 233 14.69 48.30 -27.01
CA ASP A 233 13.56 49.24 -27.15
C ASP A 233 12.38 48.53 -27.87
N GLY A 234 11.28 49.22 -28.21
CA GLY A 234 10.24 48.68 -29.11
C GLY A 234 8.80 49.15 -28.82
N GLN A 235 8.37 50.20 -29.51
CA GLN A 235 7.05 50.85 -29.39
C GLN A 235 5.80 49.95 -29.54
N GLY A 236 4.72 50.31 -28.83
CA GLY A 236 3.37 50.38 -29.43
C GLY A 236 2.25 49.51 -28.82
N GLY A 237 1.38 50.12 -28.00
CA GLY A 237 0.12 49.48 -27.54
C GLY A 237 -0.73 50.38 -26.64
N LYS A 238 -1.92 50.78 -27.11
CA LYS A 238 -2.81 51.76 -26.45
C LYS A 238 -3.20 51.38 -25.01
N THR A 239 -3.18 52.36 -24.11
CA THR A 239 -3.84 52.32 -22.80
C THR A 239 -5.36 52.24 -22.93
N VAL A 240 -6.00 51.42 -22.10
CA VAL A 240 -7.43 51.51 -21.77
C VAL A 240 -7.56 51.32 -20.26
N SER A 241 -8.02 52.34 -19.54
CA SER A 241 -8.17 52.27 -18.09
C SER A 241 -9.40 51.46 -17.69
N PHE A 242 -9.23 50.46 -16.83
CA PHE A 242 -10.32 49.77 -16.14
C PHE A 242 -10.07 49.76 -14.62
N GLY A 243 -11.17 49.66 -13.86
CA GLY A 243 -11.30 50.02 -12.45
C GLY A 243 -10.17 49.57 -11.51
N GLY A 244 -9.88 50.44 -10.54
CA GLY A 244 -8.93 50.14 -9.47
C GLY A 244 -9.39 48.94 -8.64
N ALA A 245 -8.66 47.83 -8.76
CA ALA A 245 -8.85 46.70 -7.87
C ALA A 245 -8.37 47.08 -6.46
N THR A 246 -9.31 47.23 -5.53
CA THR A 246 -8.99 47.29 -4.10
C THR A 246 -8.17 46.06 -3.74
N GLN A 247 -6.99 46.23 -3.14
CA GLN A 247 -6.25 45.10 -2.59
C GLN A 247 -7.02 44.56 -1.38
N ILE A 248 -7.84 43.55 -1.63
CA ILE A 248 -8.50 42.77 -0.58
C ILE A 248 -7.38 42.03 0.15
N ALA A 249 -7.08 42.47 1.38
CA ALA A 249 -6.21 41.72 2.27
C ALA A 249 -6.79 40.30 2.44
N PRO A 250 -5.97 39.23 2.38
CA PRO A 250 -6.48 37.87 2.44
C PRO A 250 -7.26 37.69 3.75
N ALA A 251 -8.51 37.23 3.64
CA ALA A 251 -9.35 36.98 4.80
C ALA A 251 -8.67 35.94 5.69
N ILE A 252 -8.45 36.28 6.96
CA ILE A 252 -7.82 35.37 7.91
C ILE A 252 -8.82 34.23 8.20
N GLU A 253 -8.52 33.04 7.70
CA GLU A 253 -9.29 31.83 8.01
C GLU A 253 -9.13 31.49 9.50
N LEU A 254 -10.19 31.75 10.27
CA LEU A 254 -10.24 31.48 11.71
C LEU A 254 -10.93 30.15 11.98
N TYR A 255 -10.18 29.22 12.57
CA TYR A 255 -10.69 27.93 13.04
C TYR A 255 -10.99 28.03 14.54
N THR A 256 -12.13 27.51 15.00
CA THR A 256 -12.49 27.55 16.43
C THR A 256 -12.26 26.20 17.09
N VAL A 257 -11.51 26.17 18.19
CA VAL A 257 -11.33 24.97 19.00
C VAL A 257 -12.65 24.65 19.71
N LEU A 258 -13.22 23.48 19.44
CA LEU A 258 -14.41 22.96 20.12
C LEU A 258 -14.07 22.09 21.33
N GLY A 259 -12.80 21.75 21.50
CA GLY A 259 -12.27 20.99 22.63
C GLY A 259 -10.99 20.25 22.27
N ALA A 260 -10.17 19.95 23.28
CA ALA A 260 -8.93 19.20 23.11
C ALA A 260 -8.72 18.18 24.23
N LYS A 261 -8.03 17.08 23.91
CA LYS A 261 -7.68 16.02 24.85
C LYS A 261 -6.24 15.58 24.64
N VAL A 262 -5.42 15.71 25.68
CA VAL A 262 -4.05 15.17 25.69
C VAL A 262 -4.11 13.64 25.77
N GLN A 263 -3.29 12.97 24.97
CA GLN A 263 -3.12 11.53 24.89
C GLN A 263 -1.63 11.21 25.11
N GLY A 264 -1.33 10.27 26.00
CA GLY A 264 0.05 9.83 26.30
C GLY A 264 0.43 8.59 25.49
N GLY A 265 1.68 8.54 25.01
CA GLY A 265 2.24 7.38 24.30
C GLY A 265 3.75 7.25 24.52
N MET A 266 4.32 6.13 24.08
CA MET A 266 5.72 5.76 24.34
C MET A 266 6.77 6.70 23.71
N SER A 267 6.38 7.55 22.74
CA SER A 267 7.24 8.58 22.14
C SER A 267 6.88 10.01 22.57
N GLY A 268 6.15 10.18 23.67
CA GLY A 268 5.69 11.46 24.20
C GLY A 268 4.17 11.66 24.14
N SER A 269 3.72 12.83 24.58
CA SER A 269 2.31 13.22 24.54
C SER A 269 1.93 13.92 23.22
N ASN A 270 0.72 13.67 22.75
CA ASN A 270 0.08 14.38 21.64
C ASN A 270 -1.29 14.91 22.09
N THR A 271 -1.75 16.01 21.51
CA THR A 271 -3.09 16.55 21.75
C THR A 271 -4.00 16.22 20.57
N LEU A 272 -5.13 15.54 20.80
CA LEU A 272 -6.21 15.46 19.82
C LEU A 272 -7.11 16.69 20.02
N VAL A 273 -7.27 17.52 18.99
CA VAL A 273 -8.12 18.71 19.00
C VAL A 273 -9.29 18.55 18.03
N ASN A 274 -10.49 18.97 18.46
CA ASN A 274 -11.66 19.15 17.60
C ASN A 274 -11.72 20.62 17.16
N LEU A 275 -11.79 20.85 15.86
CA LEU A 275 -11.77 22.17 15.23
C LEU A 275 -13.02 22.38 14.40
N GLU A 276 -13.66 23.53 14.54
CA GLU A 276 -14.64 24.06 13.59
C GLU A 276 -13.90 24.89 12.53
N THR A 277 -14.13 24.59 11.25
CA THR A 277 -13.59 25.35 10.12
C THR A 277 -14.40 26.64 9.85
N PRO A 278 -13.89 27.58 9.04
CA PRO A 278 -14.66 28.77 8.63
C PRO A 278 -16.03 28.42 8.00
N GLU A 279 -16.13 27.29 7.30
CA GLU A 279 -17.36 26.78 6.68
C GLU A 279 -18.28 25.99 7.64
N LYS A 280 -18.07 26.11 8.97
CA LYS A 280 -18.83 25.43 10.02
C LYS A 280 -18.84 23.90 9.94
N LYS A 281 -17.74 23.31 9.45
CA LYS A 281 -17.50 21.86 9.49
C LYS A 281 -16.64 21.50 10.68
N GLN A 282 -16.87 20.34 11.29
CA GLN A 282 -16.02 19.83 12.38
C GLN A 282 -14.98 18.86 11.83
N LEU A 283 -13.73 18.98 12.29
CA LEU A 283 -12.65 18.04 12.00
C LEU A 283 -11.80 17.76 13.23
N TYR A 284 -11.23 16.56 13.29
CA TYR A 284 -10.32 16.14 14.34
C TYR A 284 -8.88 16.12 13.83
N ALA A 285 -7.97 16.79 14.55
CA ALA A 285 -6.56 16.89 14.21
C ALA A 285 -5.66 16.54 15.40
N TYR A 286 -4.51 15.93 15.12
CA TYR A 286 -3.48 15.65 16.11
C TYR A 286 -2.41 16.75 16.11
N VAL A 287 -2.02 17.20 17.29
CA VAL A 287 -0.91 18.14 17.52
C VAL A 287 0.18 17.44 18.32
N ARG A 288 1.45 17.67 17.98
CA ARG A 288 2.57 17.13 18.75
C ARG A 288 2.77 17.92 20.05
N GLY A 289 2.96 17.19 21.15
CA GLY A 289 3.07 17.74 22.50
C GLY A 289 1.71 17.88 23.21
N ALA A 290 1.75 18.07 24.52
CA ALA A 290 0.61 18.55 25.29
C ALA A 290 0.43 20.05 25.02
N ARG A 291 -0.77 20.46 24.58
CA ARG A 291 -1.09 21.83 24.17
C ARG A 291 -2.17 22.46 25.06
N PRO A 292 -1.82 22.96 26.27
CA PRO A 292 -2.78 23.57 27.18
C PRO A 292 -3.37 24.88 26.65
N GLU A 293 -2.79 25.49 25.60
CA GLU A 293 -3.32 26.67 24.94
C GLU A 293 -4.53 26.39 24.03
N LEU A 294 -4.79 25.14 23.67
CA LEU A 294 -5.90 24.73 22.80
C LEU A 294 -7.17 24.39 23.60
N VAL A 295 -7.69 25.36 24.36
CA VAL A 295 -8.96 25.21 25.09
C VAL A 295 -10.18 25.54 24.23
N SER A 296 -11.35 25.00 24.59
CA SER A 296 -12.60 25.26 23.88
C SER A 296 -12.91 26.77 23.83
N GLY A 297 -13.32 27.26 22.67
CA GLY A 297 -13.59 28.68 22.38
C GLY A 297 -12.40 29.46 21.85
N VAL A 298 -11.18 28.93 21.89
CA VAL A 298 -10.00 29.59 21.29
C VAL A 298 -10.11 29.60 19.77
N GLN A 299 -9.84 30.75 19.15
CA GLN A 299 -9.67 30.86 17.70
C GLN A 299 -8.20 30.69 17.29
N LEU A 300 -7.99 30.09 16.12
CA LEU A 300 -6.68 29.84 15.54
C LEU A 300 -6.57 30.48 14.15
N SER A 301 -5.49 31.20 13.91
CA SER A 301 -5.08 31.74 12.60
C SER A 301 -3.85 31.00 12.06
N HIS A 302 -3.53 31.18 10.77
CA HIS A 302 -2.37 30.55 10.12
C HIS A 302 -2.31 29.01 10.31
N VAL A 303 -3.50 28.40 10.29
CA VAL A 303 -3.71 26.96 10.50
C VAL A 303 -3.22 26.17 9.29
N LYS A 304 -2.23 25.31 9.52
CA LYS A 304 -1.72 24.36 8.51
C LYS A 304 -2.03 22.94 8.96
N LEU A 305 -3.07 22.36 8.36
CA LEU A 305 -3.43 20.95 8.51
C LEU A 305 -2.75 20.14 7.39
N THR A 306 -2.00 19.09 7.73
CA THR A 306 -1.60 18.07 6.75
C THR A 306 -2.36 16.78 6.98
N THR A 307 -2.87 16.21 5.89
CA THR A 307 -3.51 14.90 5.91
C THR A 307 -2.44 13.82 6.03
N ARG A 308 -2.51 13.00 7.08
CA ARG A 308 -1.67 11.82 7.24
C ARG A 308 -2.55 10.57 7.15
N LYS A 309 -2.02 9.53 6.51
CA LYS A 309 -2.65 8.21 6.41
C LYS A 309 -1.73 7.22 7.11
N GLN A 310 -2.26 6.48 8.07
CA GLN A 310 -1.58 5.35 8.69
C GLN A 310 -2.51 4.15 8.57
N ASP A 311 -2.00 3.09 7.93
CA ASP A 311 -2.75 1.91 7.54
C ASP A 311 -4.01 2.27 6.72
N THR A 312 -5.19 2.19 7.35
CA THR A 312 -6.49 2.54 6.74
C THR A 312 -7.08 3.84 7.30
N VAL A 313 -6.53 4.39 8.39
CA VAL A 313 -7.05 5.61 9.03
C VAL A 313 -6.40 6.84 8.42
N ILE A 314 -7.24 7.75 7.91
CA ILE A 314 -6.85 9.10 7.54
C ILE A 314 -7.13 10.02 8.74
N PHE A 315 -6.13 10.78 9.16
CA PHE A 315 -6.24 11.78 10.21
C PHE A 315 -5.50 13.06 9.83
N TYR A 316 -5.99 14.20 10.33
CA TYR A 316 -5.29 15.46 10.16
C TYR A 316 -4.20 15.62 11.23
N VAL A 317 -3.08 16.22 10.85
CA VAL A 317 -2.05 16.70 11.77
C VAL A 317 -2.00 18.21 11.64
N LEU A 318 -2.15 18.91 12.76
CA LEU A 318 -2.01 20.36 12.82
C LEU A 318 -0.52 20.69 13.00
N GLU A 319 0.13 21.08 11.91
CA GLU A 319 1.58 21.33 11.87
C GLU A 319 1.94 22.74 12.36
N THR A 320 1.15 23.75 11.98
CA THR A 320 1.28 25.13 12.48
C THR A 320 -0.08 25.74 12.79
N TYR A 321 -0.10 26.64 13.77
CA TYR A 321 -1.20 27.54 14.10
C TYR A 321 -0.64 28.70 14.91
N GLU A 322 -1.38 29.80 14.93
CA GLU A 322 -1.23 30.87 15.90
C GLU A 322 -2.53 31.00 16.69
N VAL A 323 -2.43 31.23 18.00
CA VAL A 323 -3.60 31.49 18.84
C VAL A 323 -4.08 32.91 18.54
N PHE A 324 -5.20 33.03 17.82
CA PHE A 324 -5.76 34.30 17.42
C PHE A 324 -6.40 34.99 18.62
N ARG A 325 -5.64 35.91 19.23
CA ARG A 325 -6.15 36.82 20.25
C ARG A 325 -6.80 38.01 19.57
N SER A 326 -8.12 37.94 19.39
CA SER A 326 -8.93 39.15 19.15
C SER A 326 -8.59 40.17 20.23
N GLY A 327 -8.03 41.32 19.84
CA GLY A 327 -7.41 42.26 20.78
C GLY A 327 -8.38 42.73 21.86
N GLN A 328 -7.89 42.86 23.11
CA GLN A 328 -8.65 43.51 24.18
C GLN A 328 -8.95 44.95 23.77
N GLN A 329 -10.23 45.30 23.64
CA GLN A 329 -10.65 46.68 23.40
C GLN A 329 -11.90 47.08 24.20
N ALA A 330 -11.85 46.88 25.52
CA ALA A 330 -12.56 47.71 26.51
C ALA A 330 -12.01 47.46 27.92
N ALA A 331 -11.76 48.56 28.66
CA ALA A 331 -11.50 48.64 30.11
C ALA A 331 -10.46 47.66 30.70
#